data_AF-A0A2D4MMW1-F1
#
_entry.id   AF-A0A2D4MMW1-F1
#
_cell.length_a   1.000
_cell.length_b   1.000
_cell.length_c   1.000
_cell.angle_alpha   90.00
_cell.angle_beta   90.00
_cell.angle_gamma   90.00
#
_symmetry.space_group_name_H-M   'P 1'
#
loop_
_entity.id
_entity.type
_entity.pdbx_description
1 polymer ?
#
loop_
_entity_poly.entity_id
_entity_poly.type
_entity_poly.pdbx_seq_one_letter_code
_entity_poly.pdbx_strand_id
1 'polypeptide(L)'
;MAGFRTLGLDPWLASQAEQLGLSRPTPVQEACIPAALQGRDCMGCAKTGSGKTAAFVLPILQKLSEDPFGIFSLVLTPTRELAYQIAEQFRVLGKPLGLKDCIIVGGMD
;
A
#
# COMPACT_ATOMS: atom_id res chain seq x y z
N MET A 1 18.82 -12.16 -4.54
CA MET A 1 18.37 -10.84 -4.04
C MET A 1 16.86 -10.89 -3.94
N ALA A 2 16.28 -10.53 -2.79
CA ALA A 2 14.84 -10.62 -2.55
C ALA A 2 14.13 -9.40 -3.15
N GLY A 3 13.19 -9.63 -4.07
CA GLY A 3 12.32 -8.61 -4.66
C GLY A 3 10.89 -8.76 -4.16
N PHE A 4 9.99 -7.85 -4.52
CA PHE A 4 8.62 -7.85 -4.00
C PHE A 4 7.83 -9.14 -4.26
N ARG A 5 8.14 -9.85 -5.36
CA ARG A 5 7.57 -11.19 -5.66
C ARG A 5 7.84 -12.22 -4.56
N THR A 6 8.99 -12.16 -3.89
CA THR A 6 9.32 -13.11 -2.82
C THR A 6 8.50 -12.89 -1.55
N LEU A 7 7.78 -11.77 -1.46
CA LEU A 7 6.87 -11.46 -0.35
C LEU A 7 5.43 -11.97 -0.61
N GLY A 8 5.20 -12.66 -1.73
CA GLY A 8 3.88 -13.17 -2.12
C GLY A 8 3.06 -12.19 -2.96
N LEU A 9 3.67 -11.12 -3.47
CA LEU A 9 2.99 -10.19 -4.36
C LEU A 9 2.88 -10.72 -5.79
N ASP A 10 1.73 -10.47 -6.41
CA ASP A 10 1.45 -10.86 -7.77
C ASP A 10 2.38 -10.15 -8.78
N PRO A 11 2.63 -10.79 -9.95
CA PRO A 11 3.52 -10.25 -10.97
C PRO A 11 3.25 -8.80 -11.36
N TRP A 12 1.98 -8.43 -11.52
CA TRP A 12 1.58 -7.10 -11.97
C TRP A 12 1.96 -6.04 -10.94
N LEU A 13 1.69 -6.30 -9.65
CA LEU A 13 1.90 -5.35 -8.58
C LEU A 13 3.38 -5.22 -8.20
N ALA A 14 4.11 -6.34 -8.19
CA ALA A 14 5.55 -6.32 -8.00
C ALA A 14 6.25 -5.52 -9.11
N SER A 15 5.83 -5.70 -10.37
CA SER A 15 6.38 -4.94 -11.50
C SER A 15 5.98 -3.45 -11.46
N GLN A 16 4.78 -3.10 -10.98
CA GLN A 16 4.43 -1.69 -10.72
C GLN A 16 5.33 -1.08 -9.64
N ALA A 17 5.56 -1.78 -8.53
CA ALA A 17 6.43 -1.32 -7.47
C ALA A 17 7.86 -1.06 -8.00
N GLU A 18 8.42 -1.99 -8.77
CA GLU A 18 9.74 -1.85 -9.39
C GLU A 18 9.81 -0.64 -10.36
N GLN A 19 8.79 -0.43 -11.19
CA GLN A 19 8.72 0.74 -12.09
C GLN A 19 8.72 2.08 -11.34
N LEU A 20 8.20 2.08 -10.11
CA LEU A 20 8.17 3.25 -9.23
C LEU A 20 9.42 3.39 -8.35
N GLY A 21 10.46 2.59 -8.63
CA GLY A 21 11.73 2.64 -7.93
C GLY A 21 11.78 1.82 -6.63
N LEU A 22 10.72 1.08 -6.30
CA LEU A 22 10.71 0.13 -5.18
C LEU A 22 11.36 -1.19 -5.65
N SER A 23 12.69 -1.19 -5.74
CA SER A 23 13.45 -2.34 -6.25
C SER A 23 13.73 -3.41 -5.18
N ARG A 24 13.86 -2.99 -3.91
CA ARG A 24 14.12 -3.89 -2.78
C ARG A 24 13.18 -3.56 -1.62
N PRO A 25 12.50 -4.56 -1.03
CA PRO A 25 11.65 -4.32 0.12
C PRO A 25 12.49 -3.90 1.33
N THR A 26 11.94 -2.99 2.14
CA THR A 26 12.54 -2.58 3.41
C THR A 26 12.20 -3.58 4.52
N PRO A 27 12.92 -3.61 5.65
CA PRO A 27 12.65 -4.57 6.73
C PRO A 27 11.20 -4.56 7.24
N VAL A 28 10.56 -3.39 7.29
CA VAL A 28 9.15 -3.30 7.70
C VAL A 28 8.21 -3.89 6.64
N GLN A 29 8.54 -3.76 5.36
CA GLN A 29 7.78 -4.35 4.26
C GLN A 29 7.95 -5.89 4.24
N GLU A 30 9.18 -6.38 4.40
CA GLU A 30 9.47 -7.82 4.50
C GLU A 30 8.71 -8.47 5.67
N ALA A 31 8.62 -7.78 6.81
CA ALA A 31 7.91 -8.28 7.99
C ALA A 31 6.38 -8.18 7.89
N CYS A 32 5.84 -7.11 7.30
CA CYS A 32 4.41 -6.84 7.33
C CYS A 32 3.65 -7.40 6.12
N ILE A 33 4.21 -7.32 4.90
CA ILE A 33 3.48 -7.66 3.67
C ILE A 33 2.99 -9.11 3.67
N PRO A 34 3.82 -10.13 3.96
CA PRO A 34 3.35 -11.51 3.95
C PRO A 34 2.27 -11.79 5.00
N ALA A 35 2.37 -11.16 6.18
CA ALA A 35 1.37 -11.30 7.23
C ALA A 35 0.03 -10.64 6.86
N ALA A 36 0.07 -9.44 6.26
CA ALA A 36 -1.10 -8.74 5.79
C ALA A 36 -1.80 -9.47 4.62
N LEU A 37 -1.03 -10.06 3.69
CA LEU A 37 -1.59 -10.88 2.60
C LEU A 37 -2.31 -12.14 3.12
N GLN A 38 -1.91 -12.65 4.28
CA GLN A 38 -2.57 -13.76 4.96
C GLN A 38 -3.82 -13.33 5.75
N GLY A 39 -4.19 -12.05 5.72
CA GLY A 39 -5.33 -11.50 6.47
C GLY A 39 -5.08 -11.41 7.97
N ARG A 40 -3.81 -11.39 8.42
CA ARG A 40 -3.48 -11.23 9.84
C ARG A 40 -3.39 -9.77 10.23
N ASP A 41 -3.83 -9.45 11.44
CA ASP A 41 -3.59 -8.15 12.05
C ASP A 41 -2.08 -7.90 12.22
N CYS A 42 -1.63 -6.70 11.84
CA CYS A 42 -0.22 -6.36 11.79
C CYS A 42 0.07 -5.04 12.51
N MET A 43 1.13 -5.01 13.32
CA MET A 43 1.66 -3.80 13.93
C MET A 43 3.04 -3.48 13.33
N GLY A 44 3.11 -2.45 12.48
CA GLY A 44 4.35 -2.03 11.81
C GLY A 44 5.05 -0.87 12.52
N CYS A 45 6.11 -1.15 13.28
CA CYS A 45 6.94 -0.13 13.93
C CYS A 45 8.25 0.08 13.18
N ALA A 46 8.43 1.26 12.59
CA ALA A 46 9.68 1.65 11.92
C ALA A 46 9.86 3.16 11.89
N LYS A 47 11.08 3.63 11.61
CA LYS A 47 11.40 5.06 11.51
C LYS A 47 10.63 5.73 10.36
N THR A 48 10.49 7.06 10.42
CA THR A 48 9.95 7.83 9.29
C THR A 48 10.84 7.64 8.06
N GLY A 49 10.23 7.55 6.88
CA GLY A 49 10.95 7.27 5.63
C GLY A 49 11.32 5.78 5.41
N SER A 50 11.00 4.87 6.33
CA SER A 50 11.31 3.43 6.18
C SER A 50 10.38 2.63 5.26
N GLY A 51 9.51 3.30 4.48
CA GLY A 51 8.61 2.63 3.53
C GLY A 51 7.35 1.99 4.16
N LYS A 52 6.92 2.45 5.33
CA LYS A 52 5.72 1.95 6.03
C LYS A 52 4.44 2.05 5.19
N THR A 53 4.31 3.09 4.37
CA THR A 53 3.12 3.28 3.53
C THR A 53 2.95 2.13 2.54
N ALA A 54 3.98 1.82 1.76
CA ALA A 54 3.94 0.67 0.84
C ALA A 54 3.74 -0.68 1.56
N ALA A 55 4.14 -0.79 2.84
CA ALA A 55 3.96 -2.01 3.63
C ALA A 55 2.47 -2.37 3.86
N PHE A 56 1.56 -1.40 3.89
CA PHE A 56 0.11 -1.66 3.95
C PHE A 56 -0.59 -1.44 2.61
N VAL A 57 -0.13 -0.51 1.75
CA VAL A 57 -0.77 -0.24 0.46
C VAL A 57 -0.70 -1.45 -0.48
N LEU A 58 0.47 -2.09 -0.59
CA LEU A 58 0.67 -3.24 -1.48
C LEU A 58 -0.28 -4.42 -1.17
N PRO A 59 -0.35 -4.93 0.06
CA PRO A 59 -1.27 -6.03 0.36
C PRO A 59 -2.75 -5.64 0.18
N ILE A 60 -3.14 -4.40 0.47
CA ILE A 60 -4.51 -3.92 0.23
C ILE A 60 -4.84 -3.92 -1.27
N LEU A 61 -3.95 -3.40 -2.12
CA LEU A 61 -4.15 -3.38 -3.57
C LEU A 61 -4.23 -4.79 -4.16
N GLN A 62 -3.40 -5.72 -3.68
CA GLN A 62 -3.48 -7.11 -4.11
C GLN A 62 -4.84 -7.72 -3.77
N LYS A 63 -5.27 -7.60 -2.51
CA LYS A 63 -6.57 -8.15 -2.09
C LYS A 63 -7.75 -7.50 -2.79
N LEU A 64 -7.69 -6.19 -3.04
CA LEU A 64 -8.69 -5.50 -3.84
C LEU A 64 -8.72 -6.01 -5.30
N SER A 65 -7.57 -6.40 -5.87
CA SER A 65 -7.52 -6.92 -7.24
C SER A 65 -8.08 -8.34 -7.40
N GLU A 66 -8.07 -9.13 -6.32
CA GLU A 66 -8.60 -10.50 -6.30
C GLU A 66 -10.14 -10.51 -6.35
N ASP A 67 -10.79 -9.65 -5.56
CA ASP A 67 -12.26 -9.51 -5.50
C ASP A 67 -12.66 -8.02 -5.35
N PRO A 68 -12.78 -7.27 -6.46
CA PRO A 68 -13.11 -5.86 -6.41
C PRO A 68 -14.54 -5.60 -5.93
N PHE A 69 -14.70 -4.94 -4.79
CA PHE A 69 -16.00 -4.51 -4.26
C PHE A 69 -15.96 -3.09 -3.69
N GLY A 70 -17.14 -2.48 -3.52
CA GLY A 70 -17.39 -1.07 -3.18
C GLY A 70 -16.33 -0.37 -2.31
N ILE A 71 -16.57 -0.26 -0.99
CA ILE A 71 -15.61 0.33 -0.05
C ILE A 71 -14.78 -0.79 0.56
N PHE A 72 -13.54 -0.95 0.08
CA PHE A 72 -12.65 -2.05 0.46
C PHE A 72 -11.76 -1.75 1.66
N SER A 73 -11.27 -0.51 1.79
CA SER A 73 -10.31 -0.14 2.84
C SER A 73 -10.57 1.28 3.35
N LEU A 74 -10.33 1.48 4.65
CA LEU A 74 -10.33 2.77 5.33
C LEU A 74 -8.95 3.01 5.93
N VAL A 75 -8.30 4.11 5.54
CA VAL A 75 -7.03 4.54 6.13
C VAL A 75 -7.26 5.80 6.95
N LEU A 76 -6.87 5.76 8.22
CA LEU A 76 -6.98 6.89 9.15
C LEU A 76 -5.59 7.49 9.36
N THR A 77 -5.51 8.82 9.28
CA THR A 77 -4.25 9.57 9.42
C THR A 77 -4.52 10.94 10.06
N PRO A 78 -3.61 11.49 10.89
CA PRO A 78 -3.91 12.66 11.70
C PRO A 78 -3.92 14.00 10.95
N THR A 79 -3.34 14.08 9.75
CA THR A 79 -3.25 15.36 9.01
C THR A 79 -3.77 15.25 7.59
N ARG A 80 -4.21 16.39 7.04
CA ARG A 80 -4.73 16.51 5.68
C ARG A 80 -3.68 16.12 4.66
N GLU A 81 -2.46 16.64 4.82
CA GLU A 81 -1.33 16.43 3.93
C GLU A 81 -0.96 14.96 3.85
N LEU A 82 -0.95 14.27 5.00
CA LEU A 82 -0.70 12.83 5.03
C LEU A 82 -1.82 12.04 4.35
N ALA A 83 -3.08 12.48 4.45
CA ALA A 83 -4.18 11.83 3.72
C ALA A 83 -3.99 11.91 2.21
N TYR A 84 -3.63 13.09 1.69
CA TYR A 84 -3.32 13.26 0.26
C TYR A 84 -2.09 12.47 -0.17
N GLN A 85 -1.03 12.46 0.63
CA GLN A 85 0.18 11.68 0.33
C GLN A 85 -0.12 10.18 0.28
N ILE A 86 -0.88 9.64 1.23
CA ILE A 86 -1.27 8.22 1.23
C ILE A 86 -2.14 7.91 0.02
N ALA A 87 -3.13 8.75 -0.29
CA ALA A 87 -4.01 8.56 -1.44
C ALA A 87 -3.24 8.55 -2.77
N GLU A 88 -2.24 9.41 -2.92
CA GLU A 88 -1.35 9.42 -4.08
C GLU A 88 -0.57 8.11 -4.22
N GLN A 89 -0.09 7.53 -3.11
CA GLN A 89 0.54 6.20 -3.14
C GLN A 89 -0.41 5.10 -3.63
N PHE A 90 -1.68 5.12 -3.20
CA PHE A 90 -2.70 4.20 -3.71
C PHE A 90 -2.93 4.37 -5.22
N ARG A 91 -3.07 5.61 -5.70
CA ARG A 91 -3.30 5.90 -7.13
C ARG A 91 -2.13 5.49 -8.01
N VAL A 92 -0.91 5.72 -7.54
CA VAL A 92 0.32 5.45 -8.30
C VAL A 92 0.61 3.95 -8.34
N LEU A 93 0.57 3.25 -7.20
CA LEU A 93 0.79 1.80 -7.15
C LEU A 93 -0.38 1.00 -7.73
N GLY A 94 -1.61 1.48 -7.55
CA GLY A 94 -2.84 0.86 -8.02
C GLY A 94 -3.27 1.30 -9.43
N LYS A 95 -2.44 2.05 -10.15
CA LYS A 95 -2.77 2.61 -11.47
C LYS A 95 -3.36 1.58 -12.45
N PRO A 96 -2.85 0.34 -12.55
CA PRO A 96 -3.42 -0.65 -13.47
C PRO A 96 -4.83 -1.13 -13.10
N LEU A 97 -5.26 -0.99 -11.84
CA LEU A 97 -6.58 -1.42 -11.37
C LEU A 97 -7.70 -0.42 -11.68
N GLY A 98 -7.37 0.80 -12.11
CA GLY A 98 -8.38 1.86 -12.25
C GLY A 98 -9.02 2.24 -10.92
N LEU A 99 -8.21 2.26 -9.84
CA LEU A 99 -8.64 2.52 -8.47
C LEU A 99 -9.49 3.80 -8.36
N LYS A 100 -10.59 3.71 -7.62
CA LYS A 100 -11.33 4.89 -7.14
C LYS A 100 -11.04 5.08 -5.65
N ASP A 101 -10.63 6.28 -5.27
CA ASP A 101 -10.40 6.66 -3.88
C ASP A 101 -11.24 7.89 -3.51
N CYS A 102 -11.51 8.04 -2.21
CA CYS A 102 -12.20 9.18 -1.65
C CYS A 102 -11.42 9.67 -0.43
N ILE A 103 -11.16 10.97 -0.36
CA ILE A 103 -10.46 11.61 0.75
C ILE A 103 -11.47 12.46 1.50
N ILE A 104 -11.61 12.21 2.81
CA ILE A 104 -12.47 12.98 3.70
C ILE A 104 -11.58 13.73 4.68
N VAL A 105 -11.63 15.06 4.65
CA VAL A 105 -10.88 15.95 5.54
C VAL A 105 -11.77 17.07 6.05
N GLY A 106 -11.51 17.53 7.27
CA GLY A 106 -12.22 18.67 7.86
C GLY A 106 -11.66 20.00 7.36
N GLY A 107 -12.56 20.94 7.07
CA GLY A 107 -12.23 22.29 6.62
C GLY A 107 -11.77 22.35 5.15
N MET A 108 -12.34 23.30 4.41
CA MET A 108 -11.85 23.73 3.10
C MET A 108 -11.67 25.24 3.15
N ASP A 109 -10.60 25.75 2.55
CA ASP A 109 -10.51 27.18 2.22
C ASP A 109 -11.41 27.48 1.02
#